data_AF-A0A9Q4FS06-F1
#
_entry.id   AF-A0A9Q4FS06-F1
#
_cell.length_a   1.000
_cell.length_b   1.000
_cell.length_c   1.000
_cell.angle_alpha   90.00
_cell.angle_beta   90.00
_cell.angle_gamma   90.00
#
_symmetry.space_group_name_H-M   'P 1'
#
loop_
_entity.id
_entity.type
_entity.pdbx_description
1 polymer ?
#
loop_
_entity_poly.entity_id
_entity_poly.type
_entity_poly.pdbx_seq_one_letter_code
_entity_poly.pdbx_strand_id
1 'polypeptide(L)' 'MASTMTITHLTHDLVAKKSFVSFVWADDPSKRLGLEVPYGTALDDIAAAAEAAVGELVAELQEARRVLPGN' A
#
# COMPACT_ATOMS: atom_id res chain seq x y z
N MET A 1 -6.23 14.62 13.90
CA MET A 1 -6.82 13.27 14.08
C MET A 1 -6.04 12.35 13.16
N ALA A 2 -5.48 11.26 13.67
CA ALA A 2 -4.79 10.28 12.83
C ALA A 2 -5.85 9.50 12.05
N SER A 3 -5.80 9.53 10.72
CA SER A 3 -6.70 8.71 9.90
C SER A 3 -6.33 7.24 10.06
N THR A 4 -7.30 6.42 10.45
CA THR A 4 -7.09 4.97 10.60
C THR A 4 -7.21 4.30 9.23
N MET A 5 -6.22 3.46 8.88
CA MET A 5 -6.24 2.62 7.69
C MET A 5 -6.34 1.17 8.12
N THR A 6 -7.30 0.43 7.57
CA THR A 6 -7.52 -0.98 7.84
C THR A 6 -6.96 -1.81 6.70
N ILE A 7 -6.14 -2.81 7.02
CA ILE A 7 -5.71 -3.83 6.07
C ILE A 7 -6.88 -4.77 5.84
N THR A 8 -7.36 -4.87 4.59
CA THR A 8 -8.58 -5.61 4.26
C THR A 8 -8.28 -7.02 3.76
N HIS A 9 -7.31 -7.15 2.85
CA HIS A 9 -6.93 -8.42 2.26
C HIS A 9 -5.51 -8.36 1.69
N LEU A 10 -4.89 -9.54 1.58
CA LEU A 10 -3.65 -9.77 0.85
C LEU A 10 -3.98 -10.59 -0.40
N THR A 11 -3.61 -10.06 -1.57
CA THR A 11 -3.79 -10.74 -2.85
C THR A 11 -2.44 -11.22 -3.34
N HIS A 12 -2.34 -12.48 -3.72
CA HIS A 12 -1.14 -13.03 -4.36
C HIS A 12 -1.37 -13.17 -5.86
N ASP A 13 -0.59 -12.44 -6.65
CA ASP A 13 -0.47 -12.68 -8.07
C ASP A 13 0.60 -13.77 -8.28
N LEU A 14 0.12 -14.98 -8.55
CA LEU A 14 0.97 -16.15 -8.78
C LEU A 14 1.68 -16.10 -10.15
N VAL A 15 1.12 -15.37 -11.12
CA VAL A 15 1.68 -15.23 -12.47
C VAL A 15 2.86 -14.27 -12.45
N ALA A 16 2.67 -13.11 -11.81
CA ALA A 16 3.70 -12.11 -11.64
C ALA A 16 4.64 -12.42 -10.46
N LYS A 17 4.31 -13.41 -9.62
CA LYS A 17 4.98 -13.70 -8.34
C LYS A 17 5.11 -12.44 -7.50
N LYS A 18 3.99 -11.74 -7.32
CA LYS A 18 3.89 -10.50 -6.54
C LYS A 18 2.75 -10.62 -5.55
N SER A 19 2.88 -9.95 -4.41
CA SER A 19 1.80 -9.90 -3.42
C SER A 19 1.38 -8.44 -3.25
N PHE A 20 0.10 -8.21 -3.00
CA PHE A 20 -0.46 -6.88 -2.87
C PHE A 20 -1.30 -6.80 -1.62
N VAL A 21 -0.99 -5.85 -0.75
CA VAL A 21 -1.78 -5.56 0.44
C VAL A 21 -2.72 -4.41 0.16
N SER A 22 -4.00 -4.59 0.50
CA SER A 22 -5.05 -3.61 0.27
C SER A 22 -5.45 -2.90 1.56
N PHE A 23 -5.32 -1.59 1.57
CA PHE A 23 -5.76 -0.71 2.66
C PHE A 23 -7.05 0.04 2.29
N VAL A 24 -7.90 0.24 3.27
CA VAL A 24 -9.09 1.09 3.18
C VAL A 24 -9.10 2.06 4.34
N TRP A 25 -9.40 3.33 4.08
CA TRP A 25 -9.51 4.34 5.14
C TRP A 25 -10.83 4.16 5.89
N ALA A 26 -10.76 4.18 7.22
CA ALA A 26 -11.95 4.03 8.07
C ALA A 26 -12.97 5.15 7.84
N ASP A 27 -12.47 6.36 7.54
CA ASP A 27 -13.30 7.56 7.33
C ASP A 27 -13.84 7.65 5.89
N ASP A 28 -13.22 6.97 4.94
CA ASP A 28 -13.61 7.00 3.53
C ASP A 28 -13.37 5.63 2.86
N PRO A 29 -14.40 4.77 2.77
CA PRO A 29 -14.27 3.45 2.17
C PRO A 29 -14.06 3.48 0.64
N SER A 30 -14.29 4.62 -0.02
CA SER A 30 -13.98 4.80 -1.44
C SER A 30 -12.48 4.99 -1.67
N LYS A 31 -11.77 5.47 -0.64
CA LYS A 31 -10.33 5.62 -0.64
C LYS A 31 -9.69 4.27 -0.30
N ARG A 32 -9.00 3.71 -1.29
CA ARG A 32 -8.28 2.43 -1.20
C ARG A 32 -6.89 2.55 -1.77
N LEU A 33 -5.94 1.87 -1.16
CA LEU A 33 -4.56 1.84 -1.58
C LEU A 33 -4.12 0.39 -1.65
N GLY A 34 -3.63 -0.04 -2.81
CA GLY A 34 -2.98 -1.34 -2.98
C GLY A 34 -1.48 -1.11 -3.09
N LEU A 35 -0.69 -1.72 -2.20
CA LEU A 35 0.76 -1.65 -2.27
C LEU A 35 1.33 -3.03 -2.54
N GLU A 36 2.39 -3.07 -3.35
CA GLU A 36 3.15 -4.28 -3.58
C GLU A 36 3.95 -4.62 -2.33
N VAL A 37 3.94 -5.89 -1.96
CA VAL A 37 4.73 -6.46 -0.86
C VAL A 37 5.47 -7.70 -1.38
N PRO A 38 6.58 -8.10 -0.72
CA PRO A 38 7.33 -9.29 -1.10
C PRO A 38 6.44 -10.53 -1.29
N TYR A 39 6.73 -11.31 -2.32
CA TYR A 39 5.95 -12.51 -2.58
C TYR A 39 6.17 -13.57 -1.50
N GLY A 40 5.06 -14.11 -0.98
CA GLY A 40 5.10 -15.10 0.10
C GLY A 40 5.13 -14.51 1.51
N THR A 41 4.85 -13.22 1.69
CA THR A 41 4.59 -12.64 3.02
C THR A 41 3.51 -13.45 3.75
N ALA A 42 3.87 -13.97 4.92
CA ALA A 42 2.94 -14.68 5.78
C ALA A 42 1.92 -13.71 6.41
N LEU A 43 0.75 -14.22 6.80
CA LEU A 43 -0.29 -13.39 7.42
C LEU A 43 0.21 -12.63 8.66
N ASP A 44 1.06 -13.28 9.46
CA ASP A 44 1.66 -12.71 10.67
C ASP A 44 2.60 -11.54 10.36
N ASP A 45 3.24 -11.56 9.18
CA ASP A 45 4.18 -10.53 8.72
C ASP A 45 3.50 -9.42 7.90
N ILE A 46 2.20 -9.54 7.60
CA ILE A 46 1.48 -8.56 6.78
C ILE A 46 1.56 -7.17 7.38
N ALA A 47 1.46 -7.03 8.70
CA ALA A 47 1.52 -5.72 9.35
C ALA A 47 2.87 -5.03 9.13
N ALA A 48 3.97 -5.78 9.31
CA ALA A 48 5.32 -5.26 9.09
C ALA A 48 5.59 -4.96 7.60
N ALA A 49 5.18 -5.86 6.70
CA ALA A 49 5.31 -5.66 5.26
C ALA A 49 4.47 -4.48 4.75
N ALA A 50 3.27 -4.31 5.29
CA ALA A 50 2.39 -3.17 5.03
C ALA A 50 3.04 -1.86 5.48
N GLU A 51 3.58 -1.81 6.70
CA GLU A 51 4.26 -0.63 7.23
C GLU A 51 5.49 -0.27 6.39
N ALA A 52 6.29 -1.26 6.01
CA ALA A 52 7.44 -1.07 5.12
C ALA A 52 7.02 -0.51 3.76
N ALA A 53 6.01 -1.10 3.11
CA ALA A 53 5.52 -0.65 1.81
C ALA A 53 4.94 0.77 1.86
N VAL A 54 4.22 1.12 2.95
CA VAL A 54 3.75 2.50 3.17
C VAL A 54 4.94 3.44 3.34
N GLY A 55 5.97 3.05 4.09
CA GLY A 55 7.19 3.83 4.26
C GLY A 55 7.90 4.11 2.94
N GLU A 56 8.04 3.09 2.08
CA GLU A 56 8.61 3.22 0.74
C GLU A 56 7.79 4.18 -0.13
N LEU A 57 6.45 4.02 -0.16
CA LEU A 57 5.58 4.94 -0.90
C LEU A 57 5.73 6.38 -0.40
N VAL A 58 5.77 6.60 0.92
CA VAL A 58 5.94 7.94 1.47
C VAL A 58 7.26 8.54 1.01
N ALA A 59 8.36 7.79 1.06
CA ALA A 59 9.66 8.24 0.59
C ALA A 59 9.61 8.62 -0.90
N GLU A 60 9.05 7.75 -1.74
CA GLU A 60 8.88 8.02 -3.17
C GLU A 60 8.06 9.30 -3.41
N LEU A 61 6.94 9.47 -2.70
CA LEU A 61 6.08 10.65 -2.83
C LEU A 61 6.74 11.94 -2.35
N GLN A 62 7.70 11.88 -1.42
CA GLN A 62 8.49 13.03 -1.00
C GLN A 62 9.51 13.43 -2.06
N GLU A 63 10.13 12.46 -2.73
CA GLU A 63 11.12 12.69 -3.79
C GLU A 63 10.47 13.01 -5.15
N ALA A 64 9.23 12.56 -5.36
CA ALA A 64 8.53 12.73 -6.62
C ALA A 64 8.28 14.22 -6.95
N ARG A 65 8.75 14.65 -8.11
CA ARG A 65 8.43 15.97 -8.66
C ARG A 65 6.97 16.00 -9.12
N ARG A 66 6.18 16.88 -8.50
CA ARG A 66 4.77 17.09 -8.86
C ARG A 66 4.71 18.04 -10.05
N VAL A 67 4.15 17.57 -11.16
CA VAL A 67 3.96 18.35 -12.38
C VAL A 67 2.46 18.42 -12.66
N LEU A 68 1.96 19.63 -12.89
CA LEU A 68 0.58 19.81 -13.35
C LEU A 68 0.53 19.49 -14.85
N PRO A 69 -0.51 18.79 -15.34
CA PRO A 69 -0.65 18.57 -16.78
C PRO A 69 -0.93 19.93 -17.47
N GLY A 70 0.03 20.38 -18.29
CA GLY A 70 -0.07 21.61 -19.08
C GLY A 70 1.06 22.60 -18.79
N ASN A 71 2.18 22.45 -19.50
CA ASN A 71 3.13 23.51 -19.77
C ASN A 71 3.45 23.49 -21.28
#